data_AF-A0A2S0NBF6-F1
#
_entry.id   AF-A0A2S0NBF6-F1
#
_cell.length_a   1.000
_cell.length_b   1.000
_cell.length_c   1.000
_cell.angle_alpha   90.00
_cell.angle_beta   90.00
_cell.angle_gamma   90.00
#
_symmetry.space_group_name_H-M   'P 1'
#
loop_
_entity.id
_entity.type
_entity.pdbx_description
1 polymer ?
#
loop_
_entity_poly.entity_id
_entity_poly.type
_entity_poly.pdbx_seq_one_letter_code
_entity_poly.pdbx_strand_id
1 'polypeptide(L)'
;MRSRTAPSSPRDLCAGRWTPVANWSRGDRGAMPVIRSDTHGDLFAQITSLNLERQQLLLRDSIAVALRIPFRIDEHLVLALHAACATFLVERPGRYRTEPVFVSYSDRLFPDPEHVPTLVRELIVDVYRRWHEDDPFTLAAYALWRLNWIHPFDDANGRTARAVAVYIVSVKFGRWMPGRIDALQIIKGNHDRYVAALQHADRGMAPRRISWSR
;
A
#
# COMPACT_ATOMS: atom_id res chain seq x y z
N MET A 1 -42.80 22.74 -17.02
CA MET A 1 -42.55 21.49 -16.29
C MET A 1 -42.83 20.31 -17.21
N ARG A 2 -41.80 19.67 -17.78
CA ARG A 2 -41.97 18.36 -18.46
C ARG A 2 -41.40 17.32 -17.51
N SER A 3 -42.25 16.41 -17.03
CA SER A 3 -41.84 15.27 -16.23
C SER A 3 -40.94 14.35 -17.07
N ARG A 4 -39.73 14.08 -16.58
CA ARG A 4 -38.92 12.98 -17.11
C ARG A 4 -39.34 11.73 -16.36
N THR A 5 -40.03 10.82 -17.05
CA THR A 5 -40.27 9.46 -16.56
C THR A 5 -38.93 8.72 -16.50
N ALA A 6 -38.71 7.96 -15.41
CA ALA A 6 -37.52 7.14 -15.26
C ALA A 6 -37.52 5.98 -16.28
N PRO A 7 -36.38 5.58 -16.84
CA PRO A 7 -36.30 4.49 -17.81
C PRO A 7 -36.62 3.15 -17.14
N SER A 8 -37.40 2.32 -17.82
CA SER A 8 -38.01 1.09 -17.30
C SER A 8 -37.20 -0.18 -17.59
N SER A 9 -36.02 -0.10 -18.21
CA SER A 9 -35.16 -1.28 -18.41
C SER A 9 -33.65 -0.95 -18.47
N PRO A 10 -32.76 -1.91 -18.12
CA PRO A 10 -31.30 -1.73 -18.22
C PRO A 10 -30.77 -1.55 -19.65
N ARG A 11 -31.53 -1.98 -20.68
CA ARG A 11 -31.09 -1.89 -22.09
C ARG A 11 -31.14 -0.45 -22.63
N ASP A 12 -31.98 0.40 -22.04
CA ASP A 12 -32.15 1.79 -22.48
C ASP A 12 -30.99 2.71 -22.04
N LEU A 13 -30.16 2.26 -21.09
CA LEU A 13 -28.95 2.97 -20.66
C LEU A 13 -27.81 2.90 -21.70
N CYS A 14 -27.82 1.90 -22.58
CA CYS A 14 -26.78 1.69 -23.60
C CYS A 14 -27.05 2.39 -24.95
N ALA A 15 -28.25 2.96 -25.14
CA ALA A 15 -28.66 3.56 -26.42
C ALA A 15 -28.21 5.04 -26.59
N GLY A 16 -27.58 5.63 -25.58
CA GLY A 16 -27.02 6.97 -25.66
C GLY A 16 -25.78 7.00 -26.56
N ARG A 17 -25.78 7.84 -27.60
CA ARG A 17 -24.60 8.12 -28.42
C ARG A 17 -23.51 8.70 -27.51
N TRP A 18 -22.51 7.90 -27.16
CA TRP A 18 -21.33 8.35 -26.41
C TRP A 18 -20.57 9.37 -27.27
N THR A 19 -20.67 10.65 -26.92
CA THR A 19 -19.72 11.67 -27.40
C THR A 19 -18.48 11.61 -26.50
N PRO A 20 -17.30 11.23 -27.04
CA PRO A 20 -16.07 11.27 -26.26
C PRO A 20 -15.84 12.70 -25.75
N VAL A 21 -15.43 12.83 -24.48
CA VAL A 21 -15.01 14.14 -23.96
C VAL A 21 -13.84 14.61 -24.82
N ALA A 22 -13.84 15.87 -25.26
CA ALA A 22 -12.91 16.42 -26.26
C ALA A 22 -11.41 16.17 -25.97
N ASN A 23 -11.06 15.86 -24.72
CA ASN A 23 -9.70 15.63 -24.24
C ASN A 23 -9.23 14.15 -24.32
N TRP A 24 -10.03 13.23 -24.86
CA TRP A 24 -9.66 11.81 -25.01
C TRP A 24 -8.66 11.53 -26.15
N SER A 25 -8.20 12.55 -26.87
CA SER A 25 -7.57 12.41 -28.19
C SER A 25 -6.04 12.60 -28.23
N ARG A 26 -5.33 12.71 -27.10
CA ARG A 26 -3.85 12.86 -27.08
C ARG A 26 -3.13 12.16 -25.91
N GLY A 27 -3.68 11.08 -25.37
CA GLY A 27 -2.99 10.23 -24.42
C GLY A 27 -2.45 8.97 -25.10
N ASP A 28 -1.23 8.56 -24.76
CA ASP A 28 -0.64 7.31 -25.21
C ASP A 28 -1.62 6.17 -24.94
N ARG A 29 -2.03 5.45 -25.99
CA ARG A 29 -3.14 4.49 -25.93
C ARG A 29 -2.76 3.28 -25.08
N GLY A 30 -2.99 3.34 -23.77
CA GLY A 30 -2.95 2.18 -22.88
C GLY A 30 -2.33 2.38 -21.50
N ALA A 31 -1.60 3.47 -21.25
CA ALA A 31 -0.98 3.71 -19.94
C ALA A 31 -1.86 4.60 -19.05
N MET A 32 -2.02 4.24 -17.78
CA MET A 32 -2.61 5.14 -16.77
C MET A 32 -1.70 6.37 -16.61
N PRO A 33 -2.26 7.59 -16.52
CA PRO A 33 -1.44 8.77 -16.29
C PRO A 33 -0.82 8.71 -14.90
N VAL A 34 0.43 9.17 -14.79
CA VAL A 34 1.13 9.34 -13.52
C VAL A 34 1.29 10.83 -13.25
N ILE A 35 0.73 11.28 -12.13
CA ILE A 35 0.76 12.66 -11.67
C ILE A 35 2.03 12.82 -10.84
N ARG A 36 2.84 13.83 -11.16
CA ARG A 36 4.06 14.14 -10.43
C ARG A 36 3.91 15.45 -9.66
N SER A 37 4.54 15.53 -8.49
CA SER A 37 4.46 16.69 -7.60
C SER A 37 5.14 17.94 -8.18
N ASP A 38 6.17 17.76 -9.00
CA ASP A 38 6.93 18.82 -9.67
C ASP A 38 6.17 19.50 -10.82
N THR A 39 5.27 18.76 -11.48
CA THR A 39 4.50 19.25 -12.64
C THR A 39 3.06 19.62 -12.29
N HIS A 40 2.44 18.91 -11.33
CA HIS A 40 1.02 19.05 -11.00
C HIS A 40 0.79 19.02 -9.48
N GLY A 41 1.49 19.88 -8.73
CA GLY A 41 1.53 19.87 -7.26
C GLY A 41 0.16 19.82 -6.56
N ASP A 42 -0.77 20.69 -6.93
CA ASP A 42 -2.11 20.75 -6.30
C ASP A 42 -2.90 19.46 -6.54
N LEU A 43 -2.90 18.98 -7.79
CA LEU A 43 -3.57 17.73 -8.16
C LEU A 43 -2.90 16.53 -7.48
N PHE A 44 -1.56 16.52 -7.40
CA PHE A 44 -0.81 15.49 -6.70
C PHE A 44 -1.21 15.42 -5.21
N ALA A 45 -1.32 16.57 -4.54
CA ALA A 45 -1.75 16.65 -3.15
C ALA A 45 -3.20 16.15 -2.98
N GLN A 46 -4.10 16.58 -3.87
CA GLN A 46 -5.50 16.14 -3.87
C GLN A 46 -5.61 14.61 -4.05
N ILE A 47 -4.95 14.05 -5.07
CA ILE A 47 -4.95 12.61 -5.32
C ILE A 47 -4.30 11.84 -4.19
N THR A 48 -3.23 12.37 -3.57
CA THR A 48 -2.61 11.75 -2.39
C THR A 48 -3.61 11.65 -1.23
N SER A 49 -4.42 12.69 -0.98
CA SER A 49 -5.48 12.66 0.05
C SER A 49 -6.54 11.61 -0.29
N LEU A 50 -7.05 11.60 -1.52
CA LEU A 50 -8.06 10.64 -1.97
C LEU A 50 -7.54 9.19 -1.90
N ASN A 51 -6.28 8.96 -2.23
CA ASN A 51 -5.63 7.66 -2.12
C ASN A 51 -5.49 7.19 -0.67
N LEU A 52 -5.21 8.12 0.26
CA LEU A 52 -5.20 7.81 1.69
C LEU A 52 -6.59 7.36 2.15
N GLU A 53 -7.64 8.09 1.77
CA GLU A 53 -9.04 7.73 2.09
C GLU A 53 -9.41 6.36 1.50
N ARG A 54 -9.07 6.11 0.22
CA ARG A 54 -9.29 4.79 -0.42
C ARG A 54 -8.61 3.66 0.32
N GLN A 55 -7.34 3.82 0.70
CA GLN A 55 -6.62 2.81 1.47
C GLN A 55 -7.25 2.59 2.84
N GLN A 56 -7.68 3.65 3.53
CA GLN A 56 -8.35 3.55 4.82
C GLN A 56 -9.69 2.82 4.73
N LEU A 57 -10.49 3.08 3.68
CA LEU A 57 -11.75 2.36 3.45
C LEU A 57 -11.50 0.87 3.21
N LEU A 58 -10.61 0.52 2.28
CA LEU A 58 -10.24 -0.87 2.01
C LEU A 58 -9.73 -1.59 3.27
N LEU A 59 -8.90 -0.91 4.07
CA LEU A 59 -8.37 -1.46 5.30
C LEU A 59 -9.48 -1.72 6.34
N ARG A 60 -10.42 -0.78 6.51
CA ARG A 60 -11.56 -0.93 7.41
C ARG A 60 -12.45 -2.10 7.00
N ASP A 61 -12.76 -2.22 5.71
CA ASP A 61 -13.56 -3.31 5.17
C ASP A 61 -12.86 -4.65 5.40
N SER A 62 -11.56 -4.71 5.10
CA SER A 62 -10.73 -5.91 5.30
C SER A 62 -10.71 -6.37 6.76
N ILE A 63 -10.59 -5.43 7.71
CA ILE A 63 -10.65 -5.74 9.15
C ILE A 63 -12.06 -6.17 9.56
N ALA A 64 -13.10 -5.46 9.11
CA ALA A 64 -14.47 -5.80 9.43
C ALA A 64 -14.84 -7.22 8.99
N VAL A 65 -14.33 -7.65 7.82
CA VAL A 65 -14.43 -9.02 7.31
C VAL A 65 -13.60 -9.98 8.17
N ALA A 66 -12.32 -9.68 8.44
CA ALA A 66 -11.43 -10.52 9.26
C ALA A 66 -11.96 -10.82 10.66
N LEU A 67 -12.75 -9.90 11.23
CA LEU A 67 -13.35 -10.06 12.56
C LEU A 67 -14.59 -10.97 12.56
N ARG A 68 -15.16 -11.28 11.40
CA ARG A 68 -16.42 -12.03 11.27
C ARG A 68 -16.27 -13.34 10.53
N ILE A 69 -15.32 -13.41 9.60
CA ILE A 69 -15.05 -14.56 8.75
C ILE A 69 -13.55 -14.83 8.84
N PRO A 70 -13.10 -16.10 8.84
CA PRO A 70 -11.68 -16.43 8.75
C PRO A 70 -11.04 -15.82 7.50
N PHE A 71 -10.50 -14.61 7.65
CA PHE A 71 -9.77 -13.89 6.62
C PHE A 71 -8.43 -13.47 7.21
N ARG A 72 -7.35 -13.93 6.56
CA ARG A 72 -5.98 -13.67 6.98
C ARG A 72 -5.31 -12.77 5.94
N ILE A 73 -4.32 -12.00 6.39
CA ILE A 73 -3.49 -11.19 5.49
C ILE A 73 -2.80 -12.08 4.46
N ASP A 74 -2.95 -11.79 3.18
CA ASP A 74 -2.30 -12.51 2.09
C ASP A 74 -1.61 -11.55 1.12
N GLU A 75 -1.00 -12.10 0.07
CA GLU A 75 -0.30 -11.32 -0.96
C GLU A 75 -1.27 -10.36 -1.66
N HIS A 76 -2.50 -10.81 -1.93
CA HIS A 76 -3.53 -10.00 -2.58
C HIS A 76 -3.90 -8.76 -1.76
N LEU A 77 -4.08 -8.89 -0.45
CA LEU A 77 -4.38 -7.75 0.43
C LEU A 77 -3.23 -6.74 0.43
N VAL A 78 -1.97 -7.20 0.47
CA VAL A 78 -0.79 -6.31 0.43
C VAL A 78 -0.75 -5.52 -0.89
N LEU A 79 -0.97 -6.19 -2.02
CA LEU A 79 -1.01 -5.56 -3.33
C LEU A 79 -2.20 -4.59 -3.47
N ALA A 80 -3.38 -4.96 -2.94
CA ALA A 80 -4.58 -4.12 -2.98
C ALA A 80 -4.42 -2.86 -2.11
N LEU A 81 -3.85 -2.98 -0.92
CA LEU A 81 -3.52 -1.84 -0.06
C LEU A 81 -2.51 -0.90 -0.72
N HIS A 82 -1.53 -1.44 -1.44
CA HIS A 82 -0.60 -0.63 -2.22
C HIS A 82 -1.31 0.10 -3.36
N ALA A 83 -2.09 -0.61 -4.18
CA ALA A 83 -2.85 -0.02 -5.28
C ALA A 83 -3.74 1.13 -4.80
N ALA A 84 -4.48 0.94 -3.71
CA ALA A 84 -5.36 1.94 -3.13
C ALA A 84 -4.65 3.25 -2.77
N CYS A 85 -3.40 3.18 -2.30
CA CYS A 85 -2.64 4.36 -1.88
C CYS A 85 -1.75 4.98 -2.98
N ALA A 86 -1.51 4.26 -4.08
CA ALA A 86 -0.52 4.63 -5.09
C ALA A 86 -1.11 4.91 -6.49
N THR A 87 -2.41 4.65 -6.70
CA THR A 87 -3.07 4.87 -8.00
C THR A 87 -2.89 6.32 -8.49
N PHE A 88 -2.48 6.49 -9.75
CA PHE A 88 -2.07 7.76 -10.39
C PHE A 88 -0.83 8.45 -9.81
N LEU A 89 -0.16 7.88 -8.81
CA LEU A 89 1.09 8.42 -8.24
C LEU A 89 2.31 7.58 -8.65
N VAL A 90 2.10 6.33 -9.07
CA VAL A 90 3.14 5.42 -9.54
C VAL A 90 2.71 4.76 -10.85
N GLU A 91 3.68 4.27 -11.61
CA GLU A 91 3.44 3.61 -12.91
C GLU A 91 2.70 2.28 -12.76
N ARG A 92 2.95 1.56 -11.66
CA ARG A 92 2.43 0.20 -11.47
C ARG A 92 1.77 0.00 -10.10
N PRO A 93 0.59 0.61 -9.85
CA PRO A 93 -0.13 0.43 -8.59
C PRO A 93 -0.45 -1.04 -8.35
N GLY A 94 -0.18 -1.54 -7.14
CA GLY A 94 -0.43 -2.93 -6.75
C GLY A 94 0.41 -3.98 -7.48
N ARG A 95 1.54 -3.62 -8.07
CA ARG A 95 2.49 -4.57 -8.66
C ARG A 95 3.88 -4.37 -8.10
N TYR A 96 4.62 -5.46 -7.95
CA TYR A 96 6.01 -5.39 -7.51
C TYR A 96 6.88 -4.64 -8.51
N ARG A 97 7.93 -4.02 -7.98
CA ARG A 97 8.96 -3.41 -8.81
C ARG A 97 9.69 -4.47 -9.62
N THR A 98 10.15 -4.07 -10.81
CA THR A 98 11.07 -4.85 -11.65
C THR A 98 12.49 -4.32 -11.63
N GLU A 99 12.68 -3.10 -11.11
CA GLU A 99 13.97 -2.43 -11.09
C GLU A 99 14.52 -2.31 -9.66
N PRO A 100 15.85 -2.20 -9.49
CA PRO A 100 16.45 -1.83 -8.22
C PRO A 100 15.95 -0.46 -7.74
N VAL A 101 15.82 -0.31 -6.43
CA VAL A 101 15.42 0.95 -5.79
C VAL A 101 16.54 1.47 -4.90
N PHE A 102 16.66 2.79 -4.85
CA PHE A 102 17.61 3.50 -3.99
C PHE A 102 16.84 4.55 -3.20
N VAL A 103 17.11 4.62 -1.91
CA VAL A 103 16.41 5.54 -1.01
C VAL A 103 17.42 6.55 -0.49
N SER A 104 17.18 7.83 -0.76
CA SER A 104 18.15 8.92 -0.57
C SER A 104 18.66 9.09 0.87
N TYR A 105 17.93 8.58 1.86
CA TYR A 105 18.27 8.69 3.28
C TYR A 105 18.90 7.40 3.87
N SER A 106 19.29 6.45 3.02
CA SER A 106 19.89 5.20 3.51
C SER A 106 20.82 4.55 2.48
N ASP A 107 22.04 4.23 2.89
CA ASP A 107 22.98 3.39 2.13
C ASP A 107 22.58 1.90 2.10
N ARG A 108 21.32 1.61 2.41
CA ARG A 108 20.81 0.25 2.54
C ARG A 108 20.68 -0.39 1.17
N LEU A 109 21.25 -1.58 1.05
CA LEU A 109 20.99 -2.47 -0.08
C LEU A 109 19.62 -3.13 0.11
N PHE A 110 18.73 -2.89 -0.84
CA PHE A 110 17.45 -3.58 -0.95
C PHE A 110 17.65 -4.91 -1.69
N PRO A 111 16.81 -5.93 -1.45
CA PRO A 111 16.86 -7.18 -2.20
C PRO A 111 16.71 -6.96 -3.71
N ASP A 112 17.21 -7.87 -4.54
CA ASP A 112 16.96 -7.78 -5.98
C ASP A 112 15.46 -7.94 -6.31
N PRO A 113 14.96 -7.26 -7.36
CA PRO A 113 13.53 -7.28 -7.71
C PRO A 113 12.97 -8.70 -7.89
N GLU A 114 13.77 -9.61 -8.44
CA GLU A 114 13.40 -11.02 -8.65
C GLU A 114 13.10 -11.78 -7.35
N HIS A 115 13.70 -11.38 -6.23
CA HIS A 115 13.49 -12.01 -4.93
C HIS A 115 12.28 -11.45 -4.18
N VAL A 116 11.79 -10.26 -4.56
CA VAL A 116 10.71 -9.55 -3.87
C VAL A 116 9.46 -10.42 -3.67
N PRO A 117 8.89 -11.07 -4.70
CA PRO A 117 7.66 -11.84 -4.53
C PRO A 117 7.82 -12.97 -3.50
N THR A 118 8.96 -13.67 -3.53
CA THR A 118 9.27 -14.75 -2.58
C THR A 118 9.41 -14.20 -1.17
N LEU A 119 10.14 -13.10 -0.98
CA LEU A 119 10.34 -12.49 0.33
C LEU A 119 9.03 -11.96 0.95
N VAL A 120 8.10 -11.43 0.13
CA VAL A 120 6.78 -11.01 0.62
C VAL A 120 5.95 -12.21 1.09
N ARG A 121 5.98 -13.33 0.36
CA ARG A 121 5.31 -14.56 0.79
C ARG A 121 5.92 -15.12 2.07
N GLU A 122 7.24 -15.10 2.20
CA GLU A 122 7.93 -15.48 3.43
C GLU A 122 7.53 -14.60 4.62
N LEU A 123 7.45 -13.28 4.42
CA LEU A 123 6.93 -12.37 5.44
C LEU A 123 5.52 -12.78 5.89
N ILE A 124 4.61 -13.10 4.96
CA ILE A 124 3.24 -13.52 5.29
C ILE A 124 3.26 -14.83 6.11
N VAL A 125 4.09 -15.80 5.70
CA VAL A 125 4.27 -17.06 6.44
C VAL A 125 4.80 -16.81 7.85
N ASP A 126 5.78 -15.94 8.01
CA ASP A 126 6.33 -15.59 9.32
C ASP A 126 5.29 -14.91 10.22
N VAL A 127 4.48 -14.02 9.64
CA VAL A 127 3.36 -13.38 10.36
C VAL A 127 2.39 -14.44 10.89
N TYR A 128 2.10 -15.48 10.10
CA TYR A 128 1.24 -16.58 10.54
C TYR A 128 1.87 -17.44 11.63
N ARG A 129 3.15 -17.79 11.51
CA ARG A 129 3.88 -18.58 12.51
C ARG A 129 3.89 -17.88 13.86
N ARG A 130 4.18 -16.58 13.86
CA ARG A 130 4.26 -15.74 15.05
C ARG A 130 2.89 -15.28 15.58
N TRP A 131 1.79 -15.63 14.89
CA TRP A 131 0.47 -15.06 15.17
C TRP A 131 -0.02 -15.32 16.60
N HIS A 132 0.32 -16.46 17.19
CA HIS A 132 -0.11 -16.80 18.55
C HIS A 132 0.97 -16.54 19.62
N GLU A 133 2.23 -16.34 19.20
CA GLU A 133 3.38 -16.17 20.07
C GLU A 133 3.65 -14.70 20.38
N ASP A 134 3.60 -13.85 19.35
CA ASP A 134 3.90 -12.42 19.47
C ASP A 134 2.67 -11.63 19.92
N ASP A 135 2.89 -10.61 20.75
CA ASP A 135 1.86 -9.62 21.06
C ASP A 135 1.51 -8.77 19.81
N PRO A 136 0.34 -8.10 19.79
CA PRO A 136 -0.12 -7.35 18.61
C PRO A 136 0.86 -6.29 18.10
N PHE A 137 1.57 -5.61 19.00
CA PHE A 137 2.48 -4.52 18.63
C PHE A 137 3.81 -5.06 18.12
N THR A 138 4.35 -6.09 18.76
CA THR A 138 5.59 -6.75 18.30
C THR A 138 5.42 -7.33 16.90
N LEU A 139 4.33 -8.06 16.64
CA LEU A 139 4.07 -8.63 15.32
C LEU A 139 3.87 -7.55 14.24
N ALA A 140 3.16 -6.49 14.59
CA ALA A 140 2.93 -5.37 13.69
C ALA A 140 4.22 -4.58 13.40
N ALA A 141 5.07 -4.38 14.40
CA ALA A 141 6.39 -3.76 14.24
C ALA A 141 7.30 -4.61 13.36
N TYR A 142 7.30 -5.94 13.54
CA TYR A 142 8.00 -6.87 12.66
C TYR A 142 7.53 -6.74 11.20
N ALA A 143 6.22 -6.80 10.94
CA ALA A 143 5.69 -6.71 9.59
C ALA A 143 5.98 -5.33 8.94
N LEU A 144 5.84 -4.25 9.71
CA LEU A 144 6.20 -2.89 9.29
C LEU A 144 7.67 -2.81 8.86
N TRP A 145 8.58 -3.28 9.71
CA TRP A 145 10.01 -3.28 9.42
C TRP A 145 10.33 -4.15 8.21
N ARG A 146 9.86 -5.40 8.21
CA ARG A 146 10.19 -6.41 7.21
C ARG A 146 9.70 -5.99 5.83
N LEU A 147 8.49 -5.45 5.70
CA LEU A 147 7.99 -4.96 4.41
C LEU A 147 8.80 -3.75 3.90
N ASN A 148 9.21 -2.84 4.78
CA ASN A 148 10.09 -1.72 4.42
C ASN A 148 11.50 -2.19 4.02
N TRP A 149 12.01 -3.26 4.62
CA TRP A 149 13.27 -3.89 4.21
C TRP A 149 13.19 -4.55 2.84
N ILE A 150 12.12 -5.29 2.57
CA ILE A 150 11.89 -5.91 1.26
C ILE A 150 11.76 -4.82 0.19
N HIS A 151 11.06 -3.73 0.53
CA HIS A 151 10.77 -2.59 -0.34
C HIS A 151 10.15 -3.04 -1.68
N PRO A 152 8.98 -3.70 -1.64
CA PRO A 152 8.43 -4.41 -2.78
C PRO A 152 7.98 -3.54 -3.97
N PHE A 153 7.78 -2.24 -3.76
CA PHE A 153 7.19 -1.32 -4.74
C PHE A 153 8.16 -0.18 -5.13
N ASP A 154 7.87 0.50 -6.24
CA ASP A 154 8.65 1.65 -6.72
C ASP A 154 8.53 2.87 -5.77
N ASP A 155 7.34 3.06 -5.17
CA ASP A 155 7.08 4.06 -4.11
C ASP A 155 5.93 3.56 -3.22
N ALA A 156 5.57 4.34 -2.19
CA ALA A 156 4.47 4.09 -1.26
C ALA A 156 4.66 2.88 -0.32
N ASN A 157 5.85 2.27 -0.30
CA ASN A 157 6.20 1.16 0.61
C ASN A 157 5.86 1.47 2.08
N GLY A 158 6.25 2.65 2.57
CA GLY A 158 5.95 3.05 3.93
C GLY A 158 4.44 3.16 4.23
N ARG A 159 3.64 3.64 3.27
CA ARG A 159 2.17 3.73 3.42
C ARG A 159 1.57 2.33 3.50
N THR A 160 1.97 1.44 2.60
CA THR A 160 1.53 0.04 2.60
C THR A 160 1.93 -0.70 3.87
N ALA A 161 3.19 -0.57 4.31
CA ALA A 161 3.70 -1.24 5.50
C ALA A 161 2.96 -0.82 6.78
N ARG A 162 2.59 0.47 6.87
CA ARG A 162 1.75 0.97 7.97
C ARG A 162 0.33 0.44 7.91
N ALA A 163 -0.29 0.39 6.73
CA ALA A 163 -1.62 -0.20 6.59
C ALA A 163 -1.63 -1.68 7.02
N VAL A 164 -0.61 -2.44 6.63
CA VAL A 164 -0.40 -3.84 7.07
C VAL A 164 -0.24 -3.93 8.60
N ALA A 165 0.57 -3.06 9.20
CA ALA A 165 0.74 -3.04 10.66
C ALA A 165 -0.60 -2.77 11.39
N VAL A 166 -1.40 -1.82 10.90
CA VAL A 166 -2.73 -1.51 11.45
C VAL A 166 -3.70 -2.68 11.30
N TYR A 167 -3.66 -3.37 10.16
CA TYR A 167 -4.44 -4.58 9.94
C TYR A 167 -4.11 -5.61 11.03
N ILE A 168 -2.82 -5.93 11.22
CA ILE A 168 -2.37 -6.92 12.21
C ILE A 168 -2.83 -6.55 13.62
N VAL A 169 -2.57 -5.30 14.05
CA VAL A 169 -3.00 -4.82 15.37
C VAL A 169 -4.52 -4.97 15.54
N SER A 170 -5.30 -4.49 14.58
CA SER A 170 -6.76 -4.48 14.68
C SER A 170 -7.34 -5.88 14.75
N VAL A 171 -6.87 -6.79 13.90
CA VAL A 171 -7.35 -8.18 13.87
C VAL A 171 -6.94 -8.91 15.15
N LYS A 172 -5.70 -8.77 15.63
CA LYS A 172 -5.27 -9.42 16.89
C LYS A 172 -6.01 -8.88 18.12
N PHE A 173 -6.36 -7.60 18.15
CA PHE A 173 -7.18 -7.03 19.23
C PHE A 173 -8.67 -7.33 19.10
N GLY A 174 -9.12 -7.94 18.00
CA GLY A 174 -10.54 -8.25 17.78
C GLY A 174 -11.42 -7.02 17.53
N ARG A 175 -10.83 -5.86 17.19
CA ARG A 175 -11.58 -4.63 16.94
C ARG A 175 -10.86 -3.70 15.98
N TRP A 176 -11.63 -2.87 15.28
CA TRP A 176 -11.06 -1.71 14.61
C TRP A 176 -10.33 -0.85 15.65
N MET A 177 -9.04 -0.64 15.42
CA MET A 177 -8.20 0.24 16.24
C MET A 177 -7.94 1.53 15.46
N PRO A 178 -8.83 2.53 15.50
CA PRO A 178 -8.54 3.87 15.01
C PRO A 178 -7.67 4.58 16.04
N GLY A 179 -6.46 4.08 16.27
CA GLY A 179 -5.52 4.67 17.20
C GLY A 179 -4.46 5.47 16.47
N ARG A 180 -4.71 6.76 16.21
CA ARG A 180 -3.67 7.74 15.81
C ARG A 180 -2.82 7.39 14.57
N ILE A 181 -3.38 6.63 13.62
CA ILE A 181 -2.74 6.40 12.32
C ILE A 181 -3.31 7.44 11.34
N ASP A 182 -3.11 8.74 11.55
CA ASP A 182 -2.06 9.40 10.79
C ASP A 182 -0.67 9.02 11.27
N ALA A 183 -0.23 7.79 11.00
CA ALA A 183 1.17 7.49 11.10
C ALA A 183 1.95 8.37 10.11
N LEU A 184 1.31 8.91 9.05
CA LEU A 184 1.85 10.02 8.26
C LEU A 184 2.04 11.32 9.04
N GLN A 185 1.16 11.71 9.99
CA GLN A 185 1.35 12.92 10.81
C GLN A 185 2.28 12.68 12.01
N ILE A 186 2.18 11.53 12.68
CA ILE A 186 3.11 11.18 13.77
C ILE A 186 4.53 10.98 13.22
N ILE A 187 4.68 10.39 12.04
CA ILE A 187 5.98 10.31 11.35
C ILE A 187 6.38 11.67 10.78
N LYS A 188 5.49 12.53 10.26
CA LYS A 188 5.90 13.90 9.88
C LYS A 188 6.52 14.69 11.05
N GLY A 189 6.02 14.48 12.28
CA GLY A 189 6.61 15.09 13.49
C GLY A 189 7.83 14.38 14.08
N ASN A 190 8.14 13.14 13.66
CA ASN A 190 9.22 12.31 14.22
C ASN A 190 9.88 11.41 13.16
N HIS A 191 10.01 11.90 11.92
CA HIS A 191 10.41 11.09 10.76
C HIS A 191 11.77 10.45 11.00
N ASP A 192 12.70 11.24 11.54
CA ASP A 192 14.06 10.82 11.82
C ASP A 192 14.11 9.73 12.89
N ARG A 193 13.27 9.82 13.93
CA ARG A 193 13.17 8.77 14.96
C ARG A 193 12.60 7.47 14.38
N TYR A 194 11.60 7.58 13.51
CA TYR A 194 11.03 6.43 12.82
C TYR A 194 12.06 5.76 11.90
N VAL A 195 12.78 6.54 11.09
CA VAL A 195 13.86 6.04 10.22
C VAL A 195 14.98 5.43 11.07
N ALA A 196 15.39 6.07 12.16
CA ALA A 196 16.41 5.56 13.06
C ALA A 196 16.00 4.23 13.71
N ALA A 197 14.72 4.05 14.07
CA ALA A 197 14.21 2.79 14.60
C ALA A 197 14.27 1.67 13.55
N LEU A 198 13.92 1.96 12.29
CA LEU A 198 14.09 1.01 11.19
C LEU A 198 15.57 0.64 11.02
N GLN A 199 16.45 1.63 10.90
CA GLN A 199 17.90 1.41 10.76
C GLN A 199 18.51 0.67 11.96
N HIS A 200 17.96 0.84 13.16
CA HIS A 200 18.38 0.08 14.33
C HIS A 200 17.93 -1.39 14.22
N ALA A 201 16.68 -1.65 13.84
CA ALA A 201 16.19 -2.99 13.61
C ALA A 201 16.98 -3.72 12.50
N ASP A 202 17.39 -3.00 11.47
CA ASP A 202 18.24 -3.51 10.39
C ASP A 202 19.59 -4.03 10.92
N ARG A 203 20.21 -3.29 11.85
CA ARG A 203 21.47 -3.66 12.48
C ARG A 203 21.29 -4.82 13.46
N GLY A 204 20.20 -4.84 14.23
CA GLY A 204 19.91 -5.91 15.18
C GLY A 204 19.58 -7.25 14.51
N MET A 205 19.05 -7.21 13.29
CA MET A 205 18.78 -8.39 12.46
C MET A 205 19.96 -8.77 11.53
N ALA A 206 21.07 -8.04 11.57
CA ALA A 206 22.30 -8.41 10.89
C ALA A 206 23.13 -9.37 11.77
N PRO A 207 22.97 -10.69 11.57
CA PRO A 207 24.12 -11.47 11.12
C PRO A 207 23.70 -12.54 10.10
N ARG A 208 23.65 -12.14 8.83
CA ARG A 208 23.87 -12.97 7.64
C ARG A 208 23.76 -12.05 6.44
N ARG A 209 24.89 -11.44 6.11
CA ARG A 209 25.16 -10.94 4.76
C ARG A 209 24.91 -12.13 3.83
N ILE A 210 23.70 -12.23 3.29
CA ILE A 210 23.42 -13.09 2.14
C ILE A 210 24.32 -12.51 1.07
N SER A 211 25.44 -13.19 0.83
CA SER A 211 26.29 -12.91 -0.31
C SER A 211 25.46 -13.25 -1.52
N TRP A 212 24.84 -12.25 -2.14
CA TRP A 212 24.52 -12.32 -3.56
C TRP A 212 25.88 -12.31 -4.26
N SER A 213 26.47 -13.49 -4.41
CA SER A 213 27.68 -13.68 -5.21
C SER A 213 27.33 -13.34 -6.65
N ARG A 214 28.10 -12.42 -7.20
CA ARG A 214 28.06 -11.96 -8.60
C ARG A 214 28.11 -13.11 -9.59
#